data_AF-A0A5J4PDE4-F1
#
_entry.id   AF-A0A5J4PDE4-F1
#
_cell.length_a   1.000
_cell.length_b   1.000
_cell.length_c   1.000
_cell.angle_alpha   90.00
_cell.angle_beta   90.00
_cell.angle_gamma   90.00
#
_symmetry.space_group_name_H-M   'P 1'
#
loop_
_entity.id
_entity.type
_entity.pdbx_description
1 polymer ?
#
loop_
_entity_poly.entity_id
_entity_poly.type
_entity_poly.pdbx_seq_one_letter_code
_entity_poly.pdbx_strand_id
1 'polypeptide(L)'
;FPSPEYLAYIERRLKEVYEAGVVSTEDMENLQKDNAASIRVVEGKRLARKATDRLFTIKKAYEYVLSPDSTFRYRKNVLYRYPLGEYLFPNLIFDEPQTTTAKDELMNNYSHTNGIVQSGQKIIDKGEIVDGQTHAVLESLRVAFERFRESPEKRLLVLIGQILFTGLLIFSLMLYLELFRNWYYERRYRRSLLLLFTLVVFYCVITSLNLFNVYVIPYAMIPIIIRVFLDSRTAFMTHLITVLICSITV
;
A
#
# COMPACT_ATOMS: atom_id res chain seq x y z
N PHE A 1 -4.87 -35.17 -56.49
CA PHE A 1 -4.00 -35.06 -55.31
C PHE A 1 -3.35 -33.69 -55.32
N PRO A 2 -3.41 -32.93 -54.23
CA PRO A 2 -2.82 -31.60 -54.21
C PRO A 2 -1.29 -31.70 -54.32
N SER A 3 -0.68 -30.82 -55.10
CA SER A 3 0.79 -30.74 -55.13
C SER A 3 1.31 -30.28 -53.77
N PRO A 4 2.37 -30.93 -53.24
CA PRO A 4 2.92 -30.63 -51.90
C PRO A 4 3.32 -29.15 -51.72
N GLU A 5 3.61 -28.46 -52.82
CA GLU A 5 3.96 -27.04 -52.83
C GLU A 5 2.80 -26.12 -52.42
N TYR A 6 1.54 -26.47 -52.70
CA TYR A 6 0.38 -25.68 -52.27
C TYR A 6 0.13 -25.84 -50.77
N LEU A 7 0.38 -27.03 -50.23
CA LEU A 7 0.19 -27.31 -48.81
C LEU A 7 1.23 -26.56 -47.98
N ALA A 8 2.50 -26.59 -48.40
CA ALA A 8 3.58 -25.82 -47.78
C ALA A 8 3.33 -24.30 -47.84
N TYR A 9 2.74 -23.81 -48.93
CA TYR A 9 2.36 -22.40 -49.05
C TYR A 9 1.26 -22.02 -48.04
N ILE A 10 0.19 -22.82 -47.96
CA ILE A 10 -0.91 -22.59 -47.02
C ILE A 10 -0.42 -22.66 -45.58
N GLU A 11 0.41 -23.65 -45.24
CA GLU A 11 0.99 -23.81 -43.91
C GLU A 11 1.81 -22.58 -43.49
N ARG A 12 2.68 -22.07 -44.38
CA ARG A 12 3.48 -20.87 -44.11
C ARG A 12 2.59 -19.64 -43.86
N ARG A 13 1.55 -19.44 -44.68
CA ARG A 13 0.64 -18.29 -44.56
C ARG A 13 -0.24 -18.38 -43.32
N LEU A 14 -0.72 -19.58 -42.98
CA LEU A 14 -1.45 -19.81 -41.74
C LEU A 14 -0.56 -19.51 -40.53
N LYS A 15 0.71 -19.93 -40.56
CA LYS A 15 1.66 -19.63 -39.49
C LYS A 15 1.86 -18.12 -39.32
N GLU A 16 2.04 -17.37 -40.41
CA GLU A 16 2.13 -15.90 -40.37
C GLU A 16 0.88 -15.26 -39.73
N VAL A 17 -0.31 -15.72 -40.12
CA VAL A 17 -1.58 -15.21 -39.60
C VAL A 17 -1.74 -15.49 -38.09
N TYR A 18 -1.39 -16.70 -37.65
CA TYR A 18 -1.49 -17.09 -36.24
C TYR A 18 -0.41 -16.43 -35.37
N GLU A 19 0.80 -16.21 -35.90
CA GLU A 19 1.85 -15.45 -35.22
C GLU A 19 1.46 -13.98 -35.04
N ALA A 20 0.83 -13.37 -36.05
CA ALA A 20 0.30 -12.02 -35.96
C ALA A 20 -0.87 -11.92 -34.96
N GLY A 21 -1.76 -12.91 -34.96
CA GLY A 21 -2.90 -13.02 -34.05
C GLY A 21 -4.24 -12.82 -34.77
N VAL A 22 -5.14 -13.77 -34.54
CA VAL A 22 -6.50 -13.80 -35.06
C VAL A 22 -7.49 -13.52 -33.93
N VAL A 23 -8.33 -12.52 -34.15
CA VAL A 23 -9.31 -11.99 -33.19
C VAL A 23 -10.72 -12.11 -33.76
N SER A 24 -11.72 -12.16 -32.89
CA SER A 24 -13.12 -12.08 -33.28
C SER A 24 -13.43 -10.75 -33.97
N THR A 25 -14.49 -10.73 -34.78
CA THR A 25 -15.00 -9.48 -35.36
C THR A 25 -15.48 -8.51 -34.29
N GLU A 26 -16.09 -9.02 -33.22
CA GLU A 26 -16.58 -8.21 -32.10
C GLU A 26 -15.43 -7.55 -31.33
N ASP A 27 -14.37 -8.31 -31.03
CA ASP A 27 -13.19 -7.78 -30.33
C ASP A 27 -12.46 -6.73 -31.14
N MET A 28 -12.38 -6.90 -32.48
CA MET A 28 -11.79 -5.87 -33.34
C MET A 28 -12.59 -4.58 -33.40
N GLU A 29 -13.92 -4.66 -33.35
CA GLU A 29 -14.77 -3.47 -33.26
C GLU A 29 -14.57 -2.76 -31.91
N ASN A 30 -14.46 -3.51 -30.81
CA ASN A 30 -14.20 -2.94 -29.49
C ASN A 30 -12.83 -2.25 -29.43
N LEU A 31 -11.78 -2.87 -29.98
CA LEU A 31 -10.44 -2.26 -30.06
C LEU A 31 -10.43 -0.97 -30.90
N GLN A 32 -11.26 -0.90 -31.95
CA GLN A 32 -11.42 0.31 -32.75
C GLN A 32 -12.20 1.41 -32.02
N LYS A 33 -13.27 1.05 -31.29
CA LYS A 33 -14.02 2.00 -30.44
C LYS A 33 -13.15 2.61 -29.35
N ASP A 34 -12.30 1.78 -28.73
CA ASP A 34 -11.37 2.21 -27.67
C ASP A 34 -10.13 2.93 -28.22
N ASN A 35 -10.01 3.06 -29.55
CA ASN A 35 -8.86 3.64 -30.25
C ASN A 35 -7.51 3.06 -29.75
N ALA A 36 -7.51 1.75 -29.48
CA ALA A 36 -6.38 1.07 -28.88
C ALA A 36 -5.29 0.82 -29.94
N ALA A 37 -4.18 1.56 -29.85
CA ALA A 37 -3.05 1.42 -30.78
C ALA A 37 -2.31 0.07 -30.66
N SER A 38 -2.41 -0.60 -29.52
CA SER A 38 -1.73 -1.86 -29.25
C SER A 38 -2.40 -2.66 -28.15
N ILE A 39 -2.33 -3.98 -28.25
CA ILE A 39 -2.76 -4.93 -27.23
C ILE A 39 -1.56 -5.59 -26.54
N ARG A 40 -1.73 -5.99 -25.29
CA ARG A 40 -0.78 -6.86 -24.57
C ARG A 40 -1.32 -8.28 -24.61
N VAL A 41 -0.52 -9.20 -25.12
CA VAL A 41 -0.86 -10.61 -25.24
C VAL A 41 0.01 -11.41 -24.28
N VAL A 42 -0.60 -12.34 -23.56
CA VAL A 42 0.10 -13.29 -22.69
C VAL A 42 0.42 -14.54 -23.51
N GLU A 43 1.68 -14.69 -23.91
CA GLU A 43 2.18 -15.91 -24.57
C GLU A 43 2.91 -16.76 -23.52
N GLY A 44 2.19 -17.68 -22.87
CA GLY A 44 2.71 -18.50 -21.78
C GLY A 44 3.05 -17.67 -20.53
N LYS A 45 4.34 -17.48 -20.24
CA LYS A 45 4.84 -16.65 -19.12
C LYS A 45 5.32 -15.25 -19.56
N ARG A 46 5.20 -14.90 -20.84
CA ARG A 46 5.74 -13.64 -21.39
C ARG A 46 4.61 -12.71 -21.83
N LEU A 47 4.76 -11.42 -21.52
CA LEU A 47 3.91 -10.36 -22.03
C LEU A 47 4.52 -9.81 -23.31
N ALA A 48 3.81 -9.94 -24.43
CA ALA A 48 4.18 -9.39 -25.72
C ALA A 48 3.23 -8.25 -26.10
N ARG A 49 3.76 -7.15 -26.63
CA ARG A 49 2.95 -6.05 -27.15
C ARG A 49 2.76 -6.24 -28.65
N LYS A 50 1.51 -6.36 -29.10
CA LYS A 50 1.15 -6.46 -30.52
C LYS A 50 0.35 -5.24 -30.94
N ALA A 51 0.65 -4.69 -32.11
CA ALA A 51 -0.05 -3.53 -32.63
C ALA A 51 -1.38 -3.96 -33.29
N THR A 52 -2.44 -3.18 -33.07
CA THR A 52 -3.81 -3.54 -33.48
C THR A 52 -3.98 -3.57 -35.01
N ASP A 53 -3.15 -2.81 -35.72
CA ASP A 53 -3.07 -2.74 -37.19
C ASP A 53 -2.59 -4.06 -37.83
N ARG A 54 -1.80 -4.86 -37.10
CA ARG A 54 -1.26 -6.15 -37.56
C ARG A 54 -2.14 -7.34 -37.22
N LEU A 55 -3.27 -7.13 -36.53
CA LEU A 55 -4.20 -8.21 -36.17
C LEU A 55 -5.11 -8.56 -37.34
N PHE A 56 -5.41 -9.86 -37.45
CA PHE A 56 -6.32 -10.37 -38.47
C PHE A 56 -7.68 -10.72 -37.86
N THR A 57 -8.77 -10.35 -38.54
CA THR A 57 -10.07 -11.01 -38.32
C THR A 57 -10.13 -12.29 -39.14
N ILE A 58 -11.02 -13.21 -38.79
CA ILE A 58 -11.27 -14.45 -39.57
C ILE A 58 -11.40 -14.16 -41.07
N LYS A 59 -12.17 -13.11 -41.43
CA LYS A 59 -12.36 -12.68 -42.81
C LYS A 59 -11.07 -12.19 -43.47
N LYS A 60 -10.33 -11.28 -42.81
CA LYS A 60 -9.06 -10.73 -43.35
C LYS A 60 -7.97 -11.80 -43.48
N ALA A 61 -7.88 -12.70 -42.50
CA ALA A 61 -6.96 -13.82 -42.53
C ALA A 61 -7.27 -14.78 -43.70
N TYR A 62 -8.56 -15.07 -43.93
CA TYR A 62 -8.99 -15.86 -45.08
C TYR A 62 -8.59 -15.19 -46.41
N GLU A 63 -8.82 -13.87 -46.54
CA GLU A 63 -8.39 -13.10 -47.72
C GLU A 63 -6.87 -13.07 -47.88
N TYR A 64 -6.12 -12.94 -46.79
CA TYR A 64 -4.66 -12.88 -46.80
C TYR A 64 -4.03 -14.20 -47.23
N VAL A 65 -4.54 -15.34 -46.73
CA VAL A 65 -4.08 -16.68 -47.14
C VAL A 65 -4.36 -16.94 -48.62
N LEU A 66 -5.47 -16.41 -49.15
CA LEU A 66 -5.87 -16.54 -50.55
C LEU A 66 -5.29 -15.48 -51.49
N SER A 67 -4.69 -14.42 -50.96
CA SER A 67 -4.07 -13.37 -51.77
C SER A 67 -2.82 -13.90 -52.49
N PRO A 68 -2.67 -13.63 -53.79
CA PRO A 68 -1.51 -14.09 -54.56
C PRO A 68 -0.26 -13.29 -54.15
N ASP A 69 0.77 -14.00 -53.70
CA ASP A 69 2.09 -13.44 -53.45
C ASP A 69 2.83 -13.21 -54.79
N SER A 70 3.68 -12.17 -54.87
CA SER A 70 4.43 -11.80 -56.08
C SER A 70 5.39 -12.90 -56.57
N THR A 71 5.68 -13.87 -55.70
CA THR A 71 6.67 -14.94 -55.93
C THR A 71 6.06 -16.25 -56.46
N PHE A 72 4.74 -16.47 -56.31
CA PHE A 72 4.10 -17.75 -56.65
C PHE A 72 2.71 -17.55 -57.30
N ARG A 73 2.63 -17.71 -58.64
CA ARG A 73 1.39 -17.62 -59.43
C ARG A 73 0.58 -18.93 -59.36
N TYR A 74 -0.11 -19.18 -58.26
CA TYR A 74 -1.08 -20.28 -58.20
C TYR A 74 -2.46 -19.90 -58.72
N ARG A 75 -3.16 -20.85 -59.34
CA ARG A 75 -4.54 -20.67 -59.83
C ARG A 75 -5.49 -20.59 -58.63
N LYS A 76 -6.13 -19.44 -58.41
CA LYS A 76 -7.13 -19.19 -57.35
C LYS A 76 -8.14 -20.33 -57.21
N ASN A 77 -8.57 -20.91 -58.33
CA ASN A 77 -9.57 -21.98 -58.42
C ASN A 77 -9.19 -23.27 -57.67
N VAL A 78 -7.90 -23.51 -57.39
CA VAL A 78 -7.41 -24.67 -56.63
C VAL A 78 -7.33 -24.37 -55.14
N LEU A 79 -7.03 -23.13 -54.74
CA LEU A 79 -7.01 -22.72 -53.33
C LEU A 79 -8.42 -22.69 -52.72
N TYR A 80 -9.43 -22.27 -53.48
CA TYR A 80 -10.84 -22.28 -53.02
C TYR A 80 -11.40 -23.69 -52.76
N ARG A 81 -10.73 -24.75 -53.25
CA ARG A 81 -11.12 -26.14 -52.98
C ARG A 81 -10.66 -26.63 -51.60
N TYR A 82 -9.80 -25.90 -50.92
CA TYR A 82 -9.38 -26.25 -49.56
C TYR A 82 -10.36 -25.68 -48.53
N PRO A 83 -10.78 -26.48 -47.53
CA PRO A 83 -11.66 -26.03 -46.46
C PRO A 83 -10.88 -25.18 -45.43
N LEU A 84 -10.31 -24.05 -45.87
CA LEU A 84 -9.56 -23.11 -45.02
C LEU A 84 -10.42 -22.56 -43.87
N GLY A 85 -11.74 -22.49 -44.04
CA GLY A 85 -12.67 -22.04 -43.01
C GLY A 85 -12.77 -22.99 -41.79
N GLU A 86 -12.40 -24.26 -41.94
CA GLU A 86 -12.44 -25.24 -40.83
C GLU A 86 -11.19 -25.17 -39.94
N TYR A 87 -10.15 -24.45 -40.37
CA TYR A 87 -8.86 -24.38 -39.66
C TYR A 87 -8.52 -22.97 -39.17
N LEU A 88 -9.44 -22.02 -39.31
CA LEU A 88 -9.20 -20.61 -39.03
C LEU A 88 -10.09 -20.15 -37.87
N PHE A 89 -9.55 -20.25 -36.66
CA PHE A 89 -10.24 -19.86 -35.42
C PHE A 89 -9.51 -18.70 -34.75
N PRO A 90 -10.22 -17.84 -33.98
CA PRO A 90 -9.57 -16.85 -33.14
C PRO A 90 -8.63 -17.53 -32.14
N ASN A 91 -7.38 -17.06 -32.07
CA ASN A 91 -6.40 -17.53 -31.08
C ASN A 91 -6.14 -16.50 -29.97
N LEU A 92 -6.60 -15.25 -30.16
CA LEU A 92 -6.57 -14.21 -29.15
C LEU A 92 -7.95 -14.09 -28.52
N ILE A 93 -8.02 -14.39 -27.22
CA ILE A 93 -9.24 -14.31 -26.43
C ILE A 93 -9.05 -13.18 -25.42
N PHE A 94 -10.04 -12.31 -25.32
CA PHE A 94 -10.03 -11.23 -24.35
C PHE A 94 -10.24 -11.76 -22.93
N ASP A 95 -9.31 -11.44 -22.03
CA ASP A 95 -9.40 -11.75 -20.61
C ASP A 95 -9.76 -10.47 -19.85
N GLU A 96 -11.05 -10.32 -19.54
CA GLU A 96 -11.59 -9.17 -18.81
C GLU A 96 -10.96 -9.00 -17.41
N PRO A 97 -10.94 -10.01 -16.51
CA PRO A 97 -10.42 -9.83 -15.15
C PRO A 97 -8.92 -9.50 -15.11
N GLN A 98 -8.10 -10.07 -16.00
CA GLN A 98 -6.68 -9.68 -16.06
C GLN A 98 -6.51 -8.27 -16.61
N THR A 99 -7.32 -7.89 -17.61
CA THR A 99 -7.24 -6.56 -18.21
C THR A 99 -7.66 -5.47 -17.22
N THR A 100 -8.73 -5.69 -16.45
CA THR A 100 -9.19 -4.76 -15.42
C THR A 100 -8.16 -4.62 -14.30
N THR A 101 -7.63 -5.74 -13.79
CA THR A 101 -6.58 -5.72 -12.76
C THR A 101 -5.34 -4.96 -13.23
N ALA A 102 -4.86 -5.23 -14.45
CA ALA A 102 -3.70 -4.55 -15.01
C ALA A 102 -3.98 -3.06 -15.30
N LYS A 103 -5.24 -2.69 -15.59
CA LYS A 103 -5.65 -1.29 -15.74
C LYS A 103 -5.66 -0.59 -14.39
N ASP A 104 -6.21 -1.21 -13.36
CA ASP A 104 -6.26 -0.67 -12.01
C ASP A 104 -4.86 -0.52 -11.42
N GLU A 105 -3.96 -1.48 -11.65
CA GLU A 105 -2.54 -1.35 -11.28
C GLU A 105 -1.87 -0.17 -11.99
N LEU A 106 -2.12 0.03 -13.28
CA LEU A 106 -1.58 1.17 -14.01
C LEU A 106 -2.16 2.50 -13.51
N MET A 107 -3.46 2.54 -13.19
CA MET A 107 -4.11 3.73 -12.64
C MET A 107 -3.65 4.05 -11.21
N ASN A 108 -3.44 3.03 -10.38
CA ASN A 108 -2.90 3.21 -9.03
C ASN A 108 -1.43 3.66 -9.06
N ASN A 109 -0.65 3.18 -10.03
CA ASN A 109 0.72 3.65 -10.26
C ASN A 109 0.78 4.99 -10.99
N TYR A 110 -0.31 5.43 -11.62
CA TYR A 110 -0.41 6.76 -12.21
C TYR A 110 -0.50 7.78 -11.08
N SER A 111 0.67 8.14 -10.59
CA SER A 111 0.84 9.00 -9.44
C SER A 111 0.11 10.32 -9.66
N HIS A 112 -0.85 10.60 -8.76
CA HIS A 112 -1.48 11.91 -8.60
C HIS A 112 -0.50 12.99 -8.09
N THR A 113 0.81 12.76 -8.13
CA THR A 113 1.83 13.73 -7.74
C THR A 113 2.14 14.63 -8.92
N ASN A 114 1.47 15.78 -8.99
CA ASN A 114 1.89 16.89 -9.82
C ASN A 114 3.26 17.39 -9.32
N GLY A 115 4.33 16.97 -9.98
CA GLY A 115 5.68 17.48 -9.75
C GLY A 115 6.51 16.71 -8.72
N ILE A 116 7.74 16.36 -9.10
CA ILE A 116 8.75 15.83 -8.19
C ILE A 116 9.44 17.03 -7.55
N VAL A 117 9.47 17.09 -6.21
CA VAL A 117 10.19 18.12 -5.46
C VAL A 117 11.56 17.58 -5.06
N GLN A 118 12.62 18.30 -5.42
CA GLN A 118 13.99 17.90 -5.06
C GLN A 118 14.36 18.34 -3.65
N SER A 119 15.26 17.59 -3.01
CA SER A 119 15.82 17.98 -1.72
C SER A 119 16.55 19.32 -1.84
N GLY A 120 16.20 20.30 -0.99
CA GLY A 120 16.75 21.66 -1.04
C GLY A 120 16.03 22.63 -1.98
N GLN A 121 14.98 22.18 -2.70
CA GLN A 121 14.12 23.08 -3.47
C GLN A 121 13.30 23.97 -2.52
N LYS A 122 13.28 25.28 -2.79
CA LYS A 122 12.37 26.22 -2.10
C LYS A 122 10.93 25.94 -2.54
N ILE A 123 10.06 25.55 -1.60
CA ILE A 123 8.65 25.26 -1.85
C ILE A 123 7.78 26.49 -1.58
N ILE A 124 8.01 27.16 -0.45
CA ILE A 124 7.28 28.36 -0.03
C ILE A 124 8.15 29.19 0.93
N ASP A 125 7.98 30.51 0.91
CA ASP A 125 8.56 31.46 1.88
C ASP A 125 7.54 32.01 2.87
N LYS A 126 8.04 32.62 3.95
CA LYS A 126 7.19 33.32 4.92
C LYS A 126 6.51 34.52 4.27
N GLY A 127 5.18 34.47 4.19
CA GLY A 127 4.36 35.55 3.63
C GLY A 127 4.00 35.36 2.16
N GLU A 128 4.44 34.28 1.50
CA GLU A 128 3.97 33.93 0.15
C GLU A 128 2.53 33.39 0.20
N ILE A 129 1.73 33.70 -0.84
CA ILE A 129 0.35 33.23 -0.96
C ILE A 129 0.37 31.77 -1.39
N VAL A 130 -0.37 30.92 -0.67
CA VAL A 130 -0.45 29.48 -0.94
C VAL A 130 -1.38 29.23 -2.13
N ASP A 131 -0.84 28.74 -3.23
CA ASP A 131 -1.62 28.21 -4.36
C ASP A 131 -2.00 26.73 -4.14
N GLY A 132 -2.99 26.23 -4.91
CA GLY A 132 -3.45 24.84 -4.83
C GLY A 132 -2.34 23.81 -5.06
N GLN A 133 -1.37 24.10 -5.94
CA GLN A 133 -0.21 23.23 -6.14
C GLN A 133 0.71 23.20 -4.92
N THR A 134 1.01 24.37 -4.34
CA THR A 134 1.84 24.47 -3.12
C THR A 134 1.18 23.75 -1.94
N HIS A 135 -0.13 23.86 -1.79
CA HIS A 135 -0.89 23.13 -0.78
C HIS A 135 -0.74 21.61 -0.94
N ALA A 136 -0.90 21.09 -2.16
CA ALA A 136 -0.75 19.66 -2.44
C ALA A 136 0.66 19.13 -2.10
N VAL A 137 1.70 19.92 -2.43
CA VAL A 137 3.08 19.59 -2.07
C VAL A 137 3.27 19.57 -0.55
N LEU A 138 2.77 20.58 0.17
CA LEU A 138 2.86 20.65 1.63
C LEU A 138 2.16 19.46 2.30
N GLU A 139 0.99 19.08 1.80
CA GLU A 139 0.25 17.92 2.32
C GLU A 139 1.02 16.62 2.07
N SER A 140 1.61 16.45 0.89
CA SER A 140 2.46 15.29 0.58
C SER A 140 3.68 15.21 1.51
N LEU A 141 4.30 16.36 1.83
CA LEU A 141 5.42 16.47 2.76
C LEU A 141 4.99 16.11 4.18
N ARG A 142 3.82 16.60 4.61
CA ARG A 142 3.26 16.27 5.92
C ARG A 142 3.04 14.76 6.06
N VAL A 143 2.38 14.14 5.09
CA VAL A 143 2.13 12.68 5.08
C VAL A 143 3.45 11.91 5.09
N ALA A 144 4.44 12.31 4.29
CA ALA A 144 5.76 11.69 4.29
C ALA A 144 6.45 11.83 5.65
N PHE A 145 6.33 12.99 6.30
CA PHE A 145 6.90 13.26 7.61
C PHE A 145 6.22 12.45 8.72
N GLU A 146 4.89 12.34 8.68
CA GLU A 146 4.10 11.52 9.62
C GLU A 146 4.51 10.03 9.48
N ARG A 147 4.59 9.51 8.26
CA ARG A 147 5.08 8.14 7.99
C ARG A 147 6.52 7.93 8.48
N PHE A 148 7.39 8.92 8.29
CA PHE A 148 8.76 8.86 8.80
C PHE A 148 8.84 8.93 10.33
N ARG A 149 7.88 9.61 10.98
CA ARG A 149 7.76 9.65 12.44
C ARG A 149 7.24 8.33 13.01
N GLU A 150 6.41 7.62 12.25
CA GLU A 150 5.91 6.28 12.60
C GLU A 150 6.91 5.15 12.34
N SER A 151 8.13 5.46 11.88
CA SER A 151 9.12 4.41 11.63
C SER A 151 9.39 3.59 12.91
N PRO A 152 9.46 2.24 12.80
CA PRO A 152 9.53 1.36 13.96
C PRO A 152 10.78 1.61 14.82
N GLU A 153 11.88 2.01 14.21
CA GLU A 153 13.13 2.34 14.90
C GLU A 153 13.00 3.55 15.82
N LYS A 154 12.33 4.62 15.37
CA LYS A 154 12.11 5.82 16.19
C LYS A 154 11.12 5.56 17.31
N ARG A 155 10.08 4.77 17.05
CA ARG A 155 9.14 4.33 18.08
C ARG A 155 9.84 3.55 19.19
N LEU A 156 10.79 2.68 18.85
CA LEU A 156 11.59 1.95 19.84
C LEU A 156 12.47 2.90 20.66
N LEU A 157 13.12 3.87 20.02
CA LEU A 157 13.96 4.86 20.71
C LEU A 157 13.15 5.72 21.69
N VAL A 158 11.96 6.17 21.29
CA VAL A 158 11.03 6.90 22.18
C VAL A 158 10.58 6.01 23.34
N LEU A 159 10.25 4.74 23.08
CA LEU A 159 9.83 3.79 24.10
C LEU A 159 10.93 3.50 25.13
N ILE A 160 12.19 3.37 24.68
CA ILE A 160 13.35 3.24 25.58
C ILE A 160 13.47 4.47 26.47
N GLY A 161 13.32 5.68 25.91
CA GLY A 161 13.33 6.92 26.69
C GLY A 161 12.22 6.98 27.73
N GLN A 162 11.01 6.57 27.37
CA GLN A 162 9.86 6.51 28.29
C GLN A 162 10.09 5.51 29.43
N ILE A 163 10.63 4.32 29.15
CA ILE A 163 10.96 3.31 30.16
C ILE A 163 12.04 3.83 31.11
N LEU A 164 13.11 4.42 30.56
CA LEU A 164 14.22 4.97 31.35
C LEU A 164 13.72 6.07 32.30
N PHE A 165 12.92 7.01 31.78
CA PHE A 165 12.40 8.12 32.57
C PHE A 165 11.40 7.65 33.64
N THR A 166 10.50 6.73 33.29
CA THR A 166 9.56 6.14 34.23
C THR A 166 10.30 5.37 35.33
N GLY A 167 11.33 4.61 34.96
CA GLY A 167 12.21 3.92 35.91
C GLY A 167 12.92 4.89 36.86
N LEU A 168 13.43 6.01 36.34
CA LEU A 168 14.06 7.06 37.15
C LEU A 168 13.09 7.66 38.17
N LEU A 169 11.85 7.95 37.77
CA LEU A 169 10.83 8.50 38.67
C LEU A 169 10.37 7.50 39.73
N ILE A 170 10.19 6.23 39.36
CA ILE A 170 9.86 5.16 40.32
C ILE A 170 11.03 4.96 41.29
N PHE A 171 12.27 4.98 40.79
CA PHE A 171 13.47 4.90 41.62
C PHE A 171 13.56 6.08 42.61
N SER A 172 13.24 7.29 42.15
CA SER A 172 13.14 8.46 43.03
C SER A 172 12.07 8.30 44.11
N LEU A 173 10.92 7.69 43.78
CA LEU A 173 9.86 7.40 44.75
C LEU A 173 10.32 6.34 45.78
N MET A 174 11.05 5.31 45.34
CA MET A 174 11.63 4.30 46.22
C MET A 174 12.66 4.91 47.18
N LEU A 175 13.60 5.72 46.67
CA LEU A 175 14.57 6.43 47.51
C LEU A 175 13.90 7.34 48.53
N TYR A 176 12.82 8.03 48.14
CA TYR A 176 12.04 8.84 49.07
C TYR A 176 11.43 8.00 50.21
N LEU A 177 10.84 6.84 49.88
CA LEU A 177 10.26 5.95 50.87
C LEU A 177 11.33 5.37 51.81
N GLU A 178 12.49 5.01 51.28
CA GLU A 178 13.61 4.47 52.05
C GLU A 178 14.21 5.51 53.01
N LEU A 179 14.49 6.73 52.52
CA LEU A 179 15.15 7.77 53.32
C LEU A 179 14.24 8.37 54.39
N PHE A 180 12.99 8.68 54.05
CA PHE A 180 12.09 9.39 54.95
C PHE A 180 11.16 8.47 55.74
N ARG A 181 10.92 7.23 55.29
CA ARG A 181 9.87 6.38 55.84
C ARG A 181 10.16 4.88 55.75
N ASN A 182 11.37 4.48 56.15
CA ASN A 182 11.80 3.07 56.19
C ASN A 182 10.83 2.15 56.99
N TRP A 183 10.05 2.71 57.93
CA TRP A 183 9.04 1.98 58.71
C TRP A 183 7.86 1.42 57.87
N TYR A 184 7.60 1.91 56.65
CA TYR A 184 6.54 1.35 55.79
C TYR A 184 6.86 -0.08 55.30
N TYR A 185 8.14 -0.46 55.24
CA TYR A 185 8.56 -1.80 54.82
C TYR A 185 8.24 -2.88 55.86
N GLU A 186 7.82 -2.49 57.07
CA GLU A 186 7.37 -3.42 58.09
C GLU A 186 6.07 -4.15 57.69
N ARG A 187 5.91 -5.36 58.23
CA ARG A 187 4.81 -6.28 57.88
C ARG A 187 3.41 -5.65 58.05
N ARG A 188 3.27 -4.68 58.97
CA ARG A 188 2.01 -3.97 59.27
C ARG A 188 1.55 -3.05 58.13
N TYR A 189 2.47 -2.39 57.40
CA TYR A 189 2.12 -1.42 56.36
C TYR A 189 2.34 -1.89 54.93
N ARG A 190 2.79 -3.15 54.75
CA ARG A 190 3.00 -3.78 53.45
C ARG A 190 1.77 -3.71 52.51
N ARG A 191 0.55 -3.80 53.05
CA ARG A 191 -0.70 -3.66 52.26
C ARG A 191 -0.90 -2.24 51.73
N SER A 192 -0.51 -1.23 52.51
CA SER A 192 -0.62 0.19 52.13
C SER A 192 0.42 0.55 51.05
N LEU A 193 1.64 0.01 51.14
CA LEU A 193 2.65 0.11 50.09
C LEU A 193 2.20 -0.56 48.78
N LEU A 194 1.65 -1.79 48.86
CA LEU A 194 1.12 -2.47 47.68
C LEU A 194 0.00 -1.66 47.03
N LEU A 195 -0.92 -1.10 47.83
CA LEU A 195 -1.98 -0.22 47.32
C LEU A 195 -1.39 0.97 46.55
N LEU A 196 -0.39 1.65 47.11
CA LEU A 196 0.28 2.77 46.45
C LEU A 196 0.84 2.39 45.07
N PHE A 197 1.62 1.30 44.99
CA PHE A 197 2.17 0.84 43.71
C PHE A 197 1.07 0.40 42.72
N THR A 198 0.04 -0.31 43.19
CA THR A 198 -1.08 -0.72 42.33
C THR A 198 -1.83 0.48 41.76
N LEU A 199 -2.00 1.55 42.53
CA LEU A 199 -2.66 2.77 42.09
C LEU A 199 -1.81 3.48 41.03
N VAL A 200 -0.51 3.65 41.27
CA VAL A 200 0.43 4.25 40.30
C VAL A 200 0.39 3.50 38.98
N VAL A 201 0.53 2.17 39.01
CA VAL A 201 0.52 1.32 37.82
C VAL A 201 -0.83 1.37 37.11
N PHE A 202 -1.95 1.30 37.84
CA PHE A 202 -3.29 1.36 37.29
C PHE A 202 -3.53 2.64 36.47
N TYR A 203 -3.16 3.81 37.02
CA TYR A 203 -3.31 5.08 36.29
C TYR A 203 -2.33 5.21 35.10
N CYS A 204 -1.10 4.68 35.21
CA CYS A 204 -0.17 4.66 34.08
C CYS A 204 -0.68 3.79 32.93
N VAL A 205 -1.24 2.60 33.24
CA VAL A 205 -1.81 1.68 32.25
C VAL A 205 -3.04 2.30 31.58
N ILE A 206 -3.95 2.91 32.34
CA ILE A 206 -5.12 3.60 31.78
C ILE A 206 -4.70 4.72 30.83
N THR A 207 -3.68 5.50 31.21
CA THR A 207 -3.17 6.60 30.39
C THR A 207 -2.51 6.08 29.10
N SER A 208 -1.70 5.02 29.20
CA SER A 208 -1.01 4.40 28.05
C SER A 208 -1.98 3.79 27.03
N LEU A 209 -3.10 3.23 27.47
CA LEU A 209 -4.07 2.60 26.58
C LEU A 209 -4.86 3.62 25.73
N ASN A 210 -4.79 4.93 26.03
CA ASN A 210 -5.47 6.01 25.29
C ASN A 210 -6.97 5.75 25.01
N LEU A 211 -7.63 4.92 25.84
CA LEU A 211 -9.02 4.49 25.63
C LEU A 211 -10.03 5.61 25.90
N PHE A 212 -9.63 6.61 26.67
CA PHE A 212 -10.43 7.79 27.01
C PHE A 212 -9.59 9.04 26.83
N ASN A 213 -10.26 10.15 26.52
CA ASN A 213 -9.61 11.46 26.54
C ASN A 213 -8.99 11.68 27.93
N VAL A 214 -7.71 12.05 27.99
CA VAL A 214 -6.91 12.19 29.22
C VAL A 214 -7.60 13.08 30.27
N TYR A 215 -8.40 14.04 29.82
CA TYR A 215 -9.16 14.95 30.70
C TYR A 215 -10.29 14.28 31.50
N VAL A 216 -10.70 13.06 31.15
CA VAL A 216 -11.76 12.32 31.85
C VAL A 216 -11.21 11.56 33.07
N ILE A 217 -9.90 11.34 33.13
CA ILE A 217 -9.25 10.55 34.18
C ILE A 217 -9.21 11.36 35.49
N PRO A 218 -9.75 10.83 36.61
CA PRO A 218 -9.84 11.57 37.87
C PRO A 218 -8.49 11.55 38.63
N TYR A 219 -7.45 12.20 38.08
CA TYR A 219 -6.12 12.26 38.70
C TYR A 219 -6.13 12.87 40.12
N ALA A 220 -7.12 13.73 40.43
CA ALA A 220 -7.30 14.31 41.76
C ALA A 220 -7.68 13.27 42.85
N MET A 221 -8.19 12.08 42.47
CA MET A 221 -8.52 11.02 43.43
C MET A 221 -7.28 10.31 43.98
N ILE A 222 -6.17 10.33 43.25
CA ILE A 222 -4.90 9.68 43.64
C ILE A 222 -4.42 10.16 45.02
N PRO A 223 -4.19 11.46 45.26
CA PRO A 223 -3.71 11.94 46.56
C PRO A 223 -4.76 11.76 47.66
N ILE A 224 -6.06 11.78 47.33
CA ILE A 224 -7.15 11.57 48.30
C ILE A 224 -7.09 10.13 48.84
N ILE A 225 -7.03 9.14 47.96
CA ILE A 225 -6.96 7.72 48.35
C ILE A 225 -5.65 7.45 49.11
N ILE A 226 -4.52 7.94 48.60
CA ILE A 226 -3.23 7.72 49.25
C ILE A 226 -3.20 8.37 50.65
N ARG A 227 -3.80 9.55 50.84
CA ARG A 227 -3.87 10.22 52.15
C ARG A 227 -4.75 9.48 53.17
N VAL A 228 -5.68 8.64 52.75
CA VAL A 228 -6.49 7.82 53.68
C VAL A 228 -5.66 6.67 54.26
N PHE A 229 -4.75 6.09 53.48
CA PHE A 229 -3.95 4.93 53.88
C PHE A 229 -2.51 5.27 54.29
N LEU A 230 -1.99 6.44 53.89
CA LEU A 230 -0.67 6.98 54.18
C LEU A 230 -0.79 8.44 54.61
N ASP A 231 0.32 9.03 55.05
CA ASP A 231 0.35 10.42 55.50
C ASP A 231 0.41 11.42 54.31
N SER A 232 -0.03 12.65 54.58
CA SER A 232 -0.19 13.77 53.65
C SER A 232 1.04 14.06 52.77
N ARG A 233 2.25 13.98 53.33
CA ARG A 233 3.50 14.22 52.61
C ARG A 233 3.77 13.18 51.52
N THR A 234 3.48 11.91 51.80
CA THR A 234 3.63 10.84 50.79
C THR A 234 2.56 10.92 49.71
N ALA A 235 1.33 11.30 50.09
CA ALA A 235 0.26 11.51 49.13
C ALA A 235 0.62 12.59 48.10
N PHE A 236 1.19 13.71 48.55
CA PHE A 236 1.64 14.78 47.66
C PHE A 236 2.78 14.33 46.74
N MET A 237 3.85 13.73 47.30
CA MET A 237 5.01 13.29 46.50
C MET A 237 4.63 12.22 45.48
N THR A 238 3.79 11.25 45.87
CA THR A 238 3.34 10.20 44.96
C THR A 238 2.46 10.77 43.86
N HIS A 239 1.55 11.70 44.19
CA HIS A 239 0.72 12.35 43.18
C HIS A 239 1.56 13.12 42.15
N LEU A 240 2.55 13.90 42.61
CA LEU A 240 3.44 14.65 41.74
C LEU A 240 4.20 13.72 40.78
N ILE A 241 4.72 12.60 41.29
CA ILE A 241 5.41 11.59 40.47
C ILE A 241 4.45 10.93 39.48
N THR A 242 3.23 10.58 39.89
CA THR A 242 2.24 9.99 38.96
C THR A 242 1.86 10.91 37.81
N VAL A 243 1.69 12.21 38.08
CA VAL A 243 1.36 13.21 37.05
C VAL A 243 2.52 13.37 36.08
N LEU A 244 3.76 13.41 36.59
CA LEU A 244 4.95 13.47 35.74
C LEU A 244 5.10 12.24 34.83
N ILE A 245 4.85 11.03 35.36
CA ILE A 245 4.86 9.81 34.54
C ILE A 245 3.76 9.89 33.47
N CYS A 246 2.54 10.27 33.85
CA CYS A 246 1.43 10.36 32.91
C CYS A 246 1.68 11.38 31.79
N SER A 247 2.31 12.52 32.09
CA SER A 247 2.64 13.56 31.11
C SER A 247 3.58 13.10 29.99
N ILE A 248 4.34 12.02 30.20
CA ILE A 248 5.32 11.51 29.23
C ILE A 248 4.80 10.30 28.47
N THR A 249 3.78 9.65 29.03
CA THR A 249 3.07 8.54 28.39
C THR A 249 1.99 9.00 27.40
N VAL A 250 1.46 10.22 27.58
CA VAL A 250 0.54 10.91 26.64
C VAL A 250 1.33 11.55 25.50
#